data_AF-A0A7X6MWF4-F1
#
_entry.id   AF-A0A7X6MWF4-F1
#
_cell.length_a   1.000
_cell.length_b   1.000
_cell.length_c   1.000
_cell.angle_alpha   90.00
_cell.angle_beta   90.00
_cell.angle_gamma   90.00
#
_symmetry.space_group_name_H-M   'P 1'
#
loop_
_entity.id
_entity.type
_entity.pdbx_description
1 polymer ?
#
loop_
_entity_poly.entity_id
_entity_poly.type
_entity_poly.pdbx_seq_one_letter_code
_entity_poly.pdbx_strand_id
1 'polypeptide(L)' 'ARTHGLDRFLRHYNTQRGHSALGGRPPISRLAA' A
#
# COMPACT_ATOMS: atom_id res chain seq x y z
N ALA A 1 -1.15 20.50 -6.34
CA ALA A 1 -1.07 19.80 -7.64
C ALA A 1 -1.52 18.35 -7.49
N ARG A 2 -2.25 17.79 -8.47
CA ARG A 2 -2.82 16.43 -8.50
C ARG A 2 -1.81 15.31 -8.12
N THR A 3 -0.54 15.50 -8.46
CA THR A 3 0.56 14.56 -8.19
C THR A 3 0.80 14.31 -6.71
N HIS A 4 0.67 15.31 -5.83
CA HIS A 4 0.86 15.13 -4.39
C HIS A 4 -0.24 14.25 -3.75
N GLY A 5 -1.47 14.37 -4.24
CA GLY A 5 -2.57 13.50 -3.79
C GLY A 5 -2.32 12.05 -4.19
N LEU A 6 -1.85 11.83 -5.42
CA LEU A 6 -1.51 10.50 -5.92
C LEU A 6 -0.33 9.88 -5.14
N ASP A 7 0.72 10.65 -4.88
CA ASP A 7 1.89 10.17 -4.13
C ASP A 7 1.50 9.71 -2.71
N ARG A 8 0.73 10.55 -2.00
CA ARG A 8 0.20 10.20 -0.67
C ARG A 8 -0.66 8.93 -0.72
N PHE A 9 -1.52 8.80 -1.72
CA PHE A 9 -2.37 7.63 -1.90
C PHE A 9 -1.54 6.36 -2.13
N LEU A 10 -0.58 6.40 -3.07
CA LEU A 10 0.25 5.24 -3.41
C LEU A 10 1.06 4.77 -2.21
N ARG A 11 1.63 5.69 -1.43
CA ARG A 11 2.39 5.34 -0.23
C ARG A 11 1.50 4.62 0.79
N HIS A 12 0.33 5.17 1.10
CA HIS A 12 -0.57 4.55 2.08
C HIS A 12 -1.10 3.20 1.60
N TYR A 13 -1.54 3.11 0.34
CA TYR A 13 -2.09 1.88 -0.22
C TYR A 13 -1.07 0.74 -0.19
N ASN A 14 0.15 0.98 -0.69
CA ASN A 14 1.13 -0.08 -0.83
C ASN A 14 1.78 -0.49 0.50
N THR A 15 1.90 0.43 1.46
CA THR A 15 2.71 0.19 2.67
C THR A 15 1.92 0.04 3.97
N GLN A 16 0.68 0.51 4.03
CA GLN A 16 -0.08 0.57 5.28
C GLN A 16 -1.46 -0.13 5.20
N ARG A 17 -2.13 -0.09 4.04
CA ARG A 17 -3.48 -0.62 3.91
C ARG A 17 -3.50 -2.15 3.97
N GLY A 18 -4.10 -2.73 4.99
CA GLY A 18 -4.31 -4.17 5.08
C GLY A 18 -5.27 -4.72 4.03
N HIS A 19 -4.99 -5.92 3.53
CA HIS A 19 -5.87 -6.66 2.62
C HIS A 19 -6.17 -8.06 3.15
N SER A 20 -7.43 -8.48 3.11
CA SER A 20 -7.85 -9.82 3.58
C SER A 20 -7.15 -10.95 2.82
N ALA A 21 -6.90 -10.77 1.51
CA ALA A 21 -6.13 -11.70 0.69
C ALA A 21 -4.66 -11.86 1.13
N LEU A 22 -4.15 -10.96 1.98
CA LEU A 22 -2.80 -11.00 2.56
C LEU A 22 -2.85 -11.21 4.08
N GLY A 23 -3.94 -11.75 4.62
CA GLY A 23 -4.11 -11.93 6.06
C GLY A 23 -4.09 -10.62 6.84
N GLY A 24 -4.62 -9.55 6.25
CA GLY A 24 -4.63 -8.20 6.84
C GLY A 24 -3.33 -7.42 6.64
N ARG A 25 -2.33 -7.98 5.96
CA ARG A 25 -1.04 -7.32 5.70
C ARG A 25 -1.11 -6.40 4.47
N PRO A 26 -0.25 -5.37 4.40
CA PRO A 26 -0.22 -4.46 3.25
C PRO A 26 0.40 -5.10 2.00
N PRO A 27 0.12 -4.57 0.78
CA PRO A 27 0.61 -5.12 -0.49
C PRO A 27 2.11 -5.33 -0.54
N ILE A 28 2.91 -4.43 0.05
CA ILE A 28 4.37 -4.55 0.12
C ILE A 28 4.85 -5.83 0.80
N SER A 29 4.03 -6.45 1.65
CA SER A 29 4.39 -7.70 2.34
C SER A 29 4.61 -8.88 1.39
N ARG A 30 4.18 -8.77 0.13
CA ARG A 30 4.46 -9.78 -0.93
C ARG A 30 5.92 -9.76 -1.40
N LEU A 31 6.66 -8.68 -1.13
CA LEU A 31 8.03 -8.51 -1.61
C LEU A 31 9.07 -9.30 -0.79
N ALA A 32 8.65 -10.07 0.21
CA ALA A 32 9.54 -10.96 0.94
C ALA A 32 10.05 -12.07 0.02
N ALA A 33 11.36 -12.04 -0.27
CA ALA A 33 12.12 -13.11 -0.91
C ALA A 33 12.36 -14.28 0.06
#